data_AF-A0A554LPZ0-F1
#
_entry.id   AF-A0A554LPZ0-F1
#
_cell.length_a   1.000
_cell.length_b   1.000
_cell.length_c   1.000
_cell.angle_alpha   90.00
_cell.angle_beta   90.00
_cell.angle_gamma   90.00
#
_symmetry.space_group_name_H-M   'P 1'
#
loop_
_entity.id
_entity.type
_entity.pdbx_description
1 polymer ?
#
loop_
_entity_poly.entity_id
_entity_poly.type
_entity_poly.pdbx_seq_one_letter_code
_entity_poly.pdbx_strand_id
1 'polypeptide(L)'
;MKKTIYFQIFSLVFAFIFLGITSGKASYYLKDSELLKPLVPQATLKLSYNDGIVCFINNQLVINALEEDHNSKYWNRELDVYKYLKIGLNLIACRVSNGDGNKGKSNGKFDAELIINGEEIITRGDNSNCYKGAIWRYYGKAESRFHPPKEKDGDYWYRAGYSDSSWNFGYPPFGEEGSKKNCTEGILSKAPDDAWFRKWFDVIDLNVYKIDPQESVVSQLIYPAPALIRLGENSQVDMSIVYITKSLRPVITGLVKYDSRVKIYIDNKYVNLAKIQNGEKSGTANFYYYPYLKKGKHTYFAVAQNKTTGATSFPSKLITFEIK
;
A
#
# COMPACT_ATOMS: atom_id res chain seq x y z
N MET A 1 -29.91 36.69 42.42
CA MET A 1 -29.92 35.61 41.42
C MET A 1 -28.85 34.58 41.80
N LYS A 2 -29.23 33.39 42.27
CA LYS A 2 -28.32 32.27 42.53
C LYS A 2 -28.35 31.36 41.31
N LYS A 3 -27.21 31.19 40.61
CA LYS A 3 -27.05 30.18 39.57
C LYS A 3 -26.47 28.92 40.20
N THR A 4 -27.26 27.85 40.24
CA THR A 4 -26.82 26.50 40.56
C THR A 4 -26.27 25.88 39.27
N ILE A 5 -25.00 25.47 39.28
CA ILE A 5 -24.37 24.71 38.20
C ILE A 5 -24.42 23.23 38.60
N TYR A 6 -25.08 22.40 37.80
CA TYR A 6 -25.03 20.94 37.90
C TYR A 6 -23.79 20.45 37.16
N PHE A 7 -22.89 19.74 37.87
CA PHE A 7 -21.82 18.96 37.27
C PHE A 7 -22.32 17.52 37.09
N GLN A 8 -22.45 17.05 35.85
CA GLN A 8 -22.61 15.63 35.55
C GLN A 8 -21.26 14.93 35.75
N ILE A 9 -21.23 13.98 36.67
CA ILE A 9 -20.08 13.08 36.87
C ILE A 9 -20.22 11.93 35.86
N PHE A 10 -19.30 11.85 34.90
CA PHE A 10 -19.06 10.63 34.14
C PHE A 10 -18.36 9.62 35.06
N SER A 11 -18.93 8.42 35.19
CA SER A 11 -18.32 7.32 35.93
C SER A 11 -17.00 6.90 35.28
N LEU A 12 -15.88 7.35 35.84
CA LEU A 12 -14.60 6.68 35.69
C LEU A 12 -14.65 5.38 36.49
N VAL A 13 -14.47 4.24 35.83
CA VAL A 13 -14.09 3.00 36.51
C VAL A 13 -12.62 3.15 36.91
N PHE A 14 -12.39 3.75 38.08
CA PHE A 14 -11.10 3.65 38.76
C PHE A 14 -11.03 2.26 39.40
N ALA A 15 -10.08 1.44 38.94
CA ALA A 15 -9.60 0.33 39.74
C ALA A 15 -8.94 0.93 41.01
N PHE A 16 -9.65 0.87 42.13
CA PHE A 16 -9.09 1.23 43.43
C PHE A 16 -8.00 0.23 43.81
N ILE A 17 -6.74 0.63 43.67
CA ILE A 17 -5.63 -0.02 44.37
C ILE A 17 -5.70 0.46 45.81
N PHE A 18 -6.20 -0.37 46.71
CA PHE A 18 -6.08 -0.14 48.16
C PHE A 18 -4.60 -0.27 48.55
N LEU A 19 -3.91 0.86 48.71
CA LEU A 19 -2.58 0.94 49.30
C LEU A 19 -2.69 0.85 50.83
N GLY A 20 -2.69 -0.37 51.35
CA GLY A 20 -2.38 -0.62 52.75
C GLY A 20 -0.86 -0.58 52.96
N ILE A 21 -0.33 0.54 53.46
CA ILE A 21 1.07 0.62 53.88
C ILE A 21 1.17 -0.03 55.26
N THR A 22 1.63 -1.28 55.31
CA THR A 22 2.14 -1.90 56.54
C THR A 22 3.61 -2.25 56.34
N SER A 23 4.45 -1.91 57.32
CA SER A 23 5.92 -2.06 57.34
C SER A 23 6.40 -3.51 57.47
N GLY A 24 5.90 -4.40 56.61
CA GLY A 24 6.35 -5.78 56.48
C GLY A 24 6.61 -6.10 55.02
N LYS A 25 7.69 -6.83 54.73
CA LYS A 25 8.06 -7.30 53.39
C LYS A 25 6.86 -7.98 52.71
N ALA A 26 6.13 -7.25 51.87
CA ALA A 26 5.05 -7.78 51.08
C ALA A 26 5.61 -8.16 49.71
N SER A 27 5.60 -9.45 49.40
CA SER A 27 5.74 -9.93 48.02
C SER A 27 4.38 -9.82 47.36
N TYR A 28 4.25 -8.94 46.38
CA TYR A 28 3.03 -8.80 45.59
C TYR A 28 3.07 -9.80 44.43
N TYR A 29 2.03 -10.63 44.32
CA TYR A 29 1.76 -11.42 43.12
C TYR A 29 0.64 -10.72 42.36
N LEU A 30 0.99 -10.01 41.29
CA LEU A 30 0.02 -9.54 40.31
C LEU A 30 -0.47 -10.77 39.54
N LYS A 31 -1.64 -11.30 39.91
CA LYS A 31 -2.35 -12.29 39.11
C LYS A 31 -3.24 -11.55 38.12
N ASP A 32 -2.64 -11.03 37.07
CA ASP A 32 -3.36 -10.56 35.89
C ASP A 32 -2.90 -11.40 34.69
N SER A 33 -3.28 -12.68 34.70
CA SER A 33 -2.91 -13.65 33.67
C SER A 33 -3.88 -13.67 32.48
N GLU A 34 -4.76 -12.66 32.35
CA GLU A 34 -5.34 -12.30 31.05
C GLU A 34 -4.39 -11.41 30.22
N LEU A 35 -3.11 -11.40 30.61
CA LEU A 35 -1.92 -11.14 29.80
C LEU A 35 -2.14 -11.50 28.33
N LEU A 36 -2.47 -10.47 27.56
CA LEU A 36 -2.03 -10.26 26.18
C LEU A 36 -2.01 -11.55 25.37
N LYS A 37 -3.18 -12.15 25.12
CA LYS A 37 -3.27 -13.03 23.94
C LYS A 37 -2.69 -12.21 22.78
N PRO A 38 -1.58 -12.65 22.15
CA PRO A 38 -1.03 -11.91 21.03
C PRO A 38 -2.19 -11.72 20.07
N LEU A 39 -2.50 -10.47 19.74
CA LEU A 39 -3.55 -10.19 18.78
C LEU A 39 -3.08 -10.91 17.52
N VAL A 40 -3.75 -12.00 17.16
CA VAL A 40 -3.41 -12.71 15.93
C VAL A 40 -3.70 -11.70 14.84
N PRO A 41 -2.69 -11.26 14.07
CA PRO A 41 -2.92 -10.21 13.10
C PRO A 41 -3.98 -10.68 12.12
N GLN A 42 -4.99 -9.85 11.90
CA GLN A 42 -6.09 -10.15 11.00
C GLN A 42 -5.90 -9.34 9.73
N ALA A 43 -5.99 -9.98 8.59
CA ALA A 43 -5.99 -9.30 7.30
C ALA A 43 -7.11 -9.85 6.44
N THR A 44 -8.12 -9.03 6.17
CA THR A 44 -9.28 -9.40 5.37
C THR A 44 -9.23 -8.70 4.02
N LEU A 45 -9.12 -9.49 2.95
CA LEU A 45 -9.31 -9.02 1.58
C LEU A 45 -10.77 -9.25 1.19
N LYS A 46 -11.47 -8.17 0.88
CA LYS A 46 -12.82 -8.22 0.32
C LYS A 46 -12.76 -7.97 -1.19
N LEU A 47 -13.47 -8.80 -1.93
CA LEU A 47 -13.49 -8.76 -3.39
C LEU A 47 -14.93 -8.66 -3.87
N SER A 48 -15.16 -7.74 -4.79
CA SER A 48 -16.40 -7.65 -5.57
C SER A 48 -16.06 -7.88 -7.03
N TYR A 49 -16.73 -8.84 -7.65
CA TYR A 49 -16.56 -9.17 -9.05
C TYR A 49 -17.85 -9.72 -9.65
N ASN A 50 -18.05 -9.47 -10.93
CA ASN A 50 -19.12 -10.11 -11.69
C ASN A 50 -18.48 -11.20 -12.53
N ASP A 51 -19.11 -12.37 -12.64
CA ASP A 51 -18.56 -13.56 -13.29
C ASP A 51 -17.36 -14.18 -12.54
N GLY A 52 -16.14 -14.14 -13.11
CA GLY A 52 -14.99 -14.89 -12.62
C GLY A 52 -13.82 -14.04 -12.15
N ILE A 53 -13.04 -14.53 -11.18
CA ILE A 53 -11.81 -13.85 -10.73
C ILE A 53 -10.68 -14.84 -10.42
N VAL A 54 -9.43 -14.40 -10.62
CA VAL A 54 -8.26 -15.01 -9.99
C VAL A 54 -7.38 -13.91 -9.42
N CYS A 55 -6.94 -14.05 -8.17
CA CYS A 55 -6.05 -13.08 -7.53
C CYS A 55 -4.83 -13.73 -6.91
N PHE A 56 -3.74 -12.98 -6.92
CA PHE A 56 -2.47 -13.31 -6.32
C PHE A 56 -2.01 -12.19 -5.39
N ILE A 57 -1.35 -12.56 -4.30
CA ILE A 57 -0.59 -11.63 -3.46
C ILE A 57 0.84 -12.14 -3.41
N ASN A 58 1.81 -11.29 -3.74
CA ASN A 58 3.24 -11.64 -3.74
C ASN A 58 3.54 -12.96 -4.49
N ASN A 59 2.97 -13.14 -5.69
CA ASN A 59 3.12 -14.35 -6.53
C ASN A 59 2.50 -15.64 -5.92
N GLN A 60 1.75 -15.55 -4.83
CA GLN A 60 1.00 -16.66 -4.26
C GLN A 60 -0.49 -16.55 -4.62
N LEU A 61 -1.09 -17.66 -5.07
CA LEU A 61 -2.51 -17.72 -5.41
C LEU A 61 -3.37 -17.55 -4.15
N VAL A 62 -4.26 -16.56 -4.16
CA VAL A 62 -5.17 -16.25 -3.05
C VAL A 62 -6.55 -16.84 -3.30
N ILE A 63 -7.06 -16.68 -4.53
CA ILE A 63 -8.36 -17.21 -4.95
C ILE A 63 -8.31 -17.51 -6.46
N ASN A 64 -8.97 -18.60 -6.86
CA ASN A 64 -9.30 -18.90 -8.25
C ASN A 64 -10.78 -19.28 -8.32
N ALA A 65 -11.56 -18.39 -8.89
CA ALA A 65 -13.01 -18.44 -9.05
C ALA A 65 -13.40 -18.06 -10.48
N LEU A 66 -12.55 -18.35 -11.47
CA LEU A 66 -12.80 -17.98 -12.88
C LEU A 66 -14.04 -18.67 -13.47
N GLU A 67 -14.40 -19.84 -12.95
CA GLU A 67 -15.56 -20.63 -13.41
C GLU A 67 -16.85 -20.31 -12.65
N GLU A 68 -16.78 -19.48 -11.61
CA GLU A 68 -17.98 -19.10 -10.86
C GLU A 68 -18.86 -18.15 -11.69
N ASP A 69 -20.17 -18.22 -11.50
CA ASP A 69 -21.15 -17.29 -12.08
C ASP A 69 -21.80 -16.54 -10.92
N HIS A 70 -21.48 -15.25 -10.81
CA HIS A 70 -21.98 -14.40 -9.75
C HIS A 70 -22.70 -13.22 -10.36
N ASN A 71 -23.80 -12.81 -9.72
CA ASN A 71 -24.33 -11.48 -9.91
C ASN A 71 -23.47 -10.47 -9.15
N SER A 72 -23.40 -9.23 -9.63
CA SER A 72 -22.73 -8.16 -8.90
C SER A 72 -23.39 -7.90 -7.54
N LYS A 73 -22.75 -8.35 -6.45
CA LYS A 73 -23.11 -8.01 -5.07
C LYS A 73 -21.87 -7.51 -4.35
N TYR A 74 -22.04 -6.47 -3.55
CA TYR A 74 -20.98 -5.95 -2.70
C TYR A 74 -21.14 -6.55 -1.30
N TRP A 75 -20.27 -7.40 -0.77
CA TRP A 75 -19.07 -8.04 -1.33
C TRP A 75 -19.38 -9.46 -1.83
N ASN A 76 -18.67 -9.97 -2.85
CA ASN A 76 -18.80 -11.37 -3.31
C ASN A 76 -18.03 -12.35 -2.41
N ARG A 77 -16.81 -11.96 -2.00
CA ARG A 77 -15.91 -12.79 -1.20
C ARG A 77 -15.20 -11.96 -0.15
N GLU A 78 -15.00 -12.55 1.03
CA GLU A 78 -14.11 -12.06 2.07
C GLU A 78 -13.13 -13.18 2.42
N LEU A 79 -11.83 -12.87 2.40
CA LEU A 79 -10.75 -13.85 2.52
C LEU A 79 -9.77 -13.40 3.61
N ASP A 80 -9.40 -14.31 4.51
CA ASP A 80 -8.22 -14.12 5.36
C ASP A 80 -6.96 -14.28 4.51
N VAL A 81 -6.23 -13.18 4.35
CA VAL A 81 -5.02 -13.10 3.52
C VAL A 81 -3.75 -12.89 4.32
N TYR A 82 -3.79 -12.94 5.64
CA TYR A 82 -2.63 -12.58 6.47
C TYR A 82 -1.38 -13.38 6.10
N LYS A 83 -1.54 -14.68 5.84
CA LYS A 83 -0.44 -15.59 5.46
C LYS A 83 0.26 -15.26 4.12
N TYR A 84 -0.34 -14.44 3.27
CA TYR A 84 0.24 -14.04 1.97
C TYR A 84 1.00 -12.71 2.06
N LEU A 85 0.87 -12.00 3.18
CA LEU A 85 1.46 -10.69 3.39
C LEU A 85 2.87 -10.79 3.97
N LYS A 86 3.68 -9.79 3.68
CA LYS A 86 4.98 -9.56 4.31
C LYS A 86 5.09 -8.11 4.76
N ILE A 87 5.89 -7.84 5.79
CA ILE A 87 6.21 -6.46 6.15
C ILE A 87 6.93 -5.76 4.99
N GLY A 88 6.56 -4.52 4.70
CA GLY A 88 7.04 -3.70 3.60
C GLY A 88 6.14 -3.79 2.35
N LEU A 89 6.76 -3.72 1.18
CA LEU A 89 6.06 -3.59 -0.10
C LEU A 89 5.48 -4.92 -0.58
N ASN A 90 4.18 -4.93 -0.82
CA ASN A 90 3.38 -6.06 -1.31
C ASN A 90 2.75 -5.71 -2.67
N LEU A 91 2.49 -6.74 -3.47
CA LEU A 91 1.74 -6.63 -4.73
C LEU A 91 0.50 -7.52 -4.65
N ILE A 92 -0.67 -6.94 -4.93
CA ILE A 92 -1.87 -7.69 -5.30
C ILE A 92 -2.08 -7.58 -6.81
N ALA A 93 -2.45 -8.69 -7.43
CA ALA A 93 -2.69 -8.78 -8.86
C ALA A 93 -3.92 -9.66 -9.10
N CYS A 94 -4.93 -9.13 -9.80
CA CYS A 94 -6.18 -9.83 -10.09
C CYS A 94 -6.48 -9.84 -11.59
N ARG A 95 -7.02 -10.95 -12.10
CA ARG A 95 -7.70 -11.00 -13.40
C ARG A 95 -9.18 -11.21 -13.11
N VAL A 96 -10.01 -10.34 -13.66
CA VAL A 96 -11.46 -10.52 -13.71
C VAL A 96 -11.82 -10.97 -15.11
N SER A 97 -12.65 -12.00 -15.18
CA SER A 97 -13.20 -12.49 -16.42
C SER A 97 -14.71 -12.29 -16.44
N ASN A 98 -15.19 -11.68 -17.51
CA ASN A 98 -16.60 -11.48 -17.79
C ASN A 98 -16.93 -12.27 -19.05
N GLY A 99 -17.28 -13.56 -18.89
CA GLY A 99 -17.58 -14.47 -20.00
C GLY A 99 -16.43 -15.33 -20.55
N ASP A 100 -15.26 -15.42 -19.89
CA ASP A 100 -14.22 -16.43 -20.19
C ASP A 100 -14.23 -17.56 -19.15
N GLY A 101 -15.05 -18.58 -19.38
CA GLY A 101 -15.21 -19.74 -18.49
C GLY A 101 -16.62 -19.88 -17.90
N ASN A 102 -17.44 -18.83 -17.98
CA ASN A 102 -18.87 -18.83 -17.64
C ASN A 102 -19.70 -18.18 -18.76
N LYS A 103 -21.03 -18.19 -18.62
CA LYS A 103 -21.97 -17.71 -19.66
C LYS A 103 -22.11 -16.18 -19.72
N GLY A 104 -21.18 -15.42 -19.12
CA GLY A 104 -21.23 -13.98 -18.85
C GLY A 104 -22.25 -13.20 -19.68
N LYS A 105 -23.28 -12.65 -19.03
CA LYS A 105 -24.44 -12.03 -19.71
C LYS A 105 -24.53 -10.53 -19.49
N SER A 106 -23.63 -9.94 -18.72
CA SER A 106 -23.75 -8.56 -18.26
C SER A 106 -22.40 -7.85 -18.26
N ASN A 107 -22.36 -6.63 -17.73
CA ASN A 107 -21.13 -5.88 -17.59
C ASN A 107 -20.31 -6.47 -16.45
N GLY A 108 -19.04 -6.77 -16.70
CA GLY A 108 -18.13 -7.21 -15.66
C GLY A 108 -17.96 -6.11 -14.60
N LYS A 109 -17.59 -6.51 -13.38
CA LYS A 109 -17.29 -5.57 -12.31
C LYS A 109 -16.06 -6.02 -11.55
N PHE A 110 -15.35 -5.07 -10.96
CA PHE A 110 -14.23 -5.34 -10.07
C PHE A 110 -14.11 -4.25 -9.01
N ASP A 111 -14.00 -4.64 -7.75
CA ASP A 111 -13.51 -3.80 -6.65
C ASP A 111 -12.78 -4.68 -5.62
N ALA A 112 -11.90 -4.05 -4.83
CA ALA A 112 -11.21 -4.72 -3.75
C ALA A 112 -10.93 -3.77 -2.58
N GLU A 113 -11.10 -4.28 -1.36
CA GLU A 113 -10.76 -3.61 -0.11
C GLU A 113 -9.86 -4.54 0.70
N LEU A 114 -8.76 -4.01 1.26
CA LEU A 114 -7.90 -4.76 2.17
C LEU A 114 -7.89 -4.07 3.51
N ILE A 115 -8.31 -4.77 4.55
CA ILE A 115 -8.30 -4.30 5.93
C ILE A 115 -7.29 -5.14 6.71
N ILE A 116 -6.36 -4.49 7.42
CA ILE A 116 -5.41 -5.15 8.32
C ILE A 116 -5.62 -4.59 9.72
N ASN A 117 -5.97 -5.44 10.68
CA ASN A 117 -6.24 -5.05 12.07
C ASN A 117 -7.23 -3.88 12.20
N GLY A 118 -8.23 -3.82 11.31
CA GLY A 118 -9.23 -2.74 11.28
C GLY A 118 -8.82 -1.49 10.49
N GLU A 119 -7.58 -1.39 10.03
CA GLU A 119 -7.11 -0.29 9.18
C GLU A 119 -7.27 -0.63 7.70
N GLU A 120 -7.82 0.31 6.93
CA GLU A 120 -7.96 0.18 5.47
C GLU A 120 -6.61 0.44 4.78
N ILE A 121 -6.07 -0.58 4.12
CA ILE A 121 -4.81 -0.54 3.38
C ILE A 121 -5.04 -0.37 1.88
N ILE A 122 -6.09 -1.01 1.36
CA ILE A 122 -6.59 -0.79 0.00
C ILE A 122 -8.00 -0.26 0.12
N THR A 123 -8.21 0.97 -0.32
CA THR A 123 -9.50 1.64 -0.34
C THR A 123 -10.37 1.13 -1.48
N ARG A 124 -11.63 0.84 -1.15
CA ARG A 124 -12.69 0.53 -2.11
C ARG A 124 -12.91 1.65 -3.14
N GLY A 125 -13.20 1.27 -4.39
CA GLY A 125 -13.39 2.20 -5.50
C GLY A 125 -14.63 3.08 -5.40
N ASP A 126 -15.76 2.50 -4.96
CA ASP A 126 -17.09 3.11 -4.99
C ASP A 126 -17.40 4.10 -3.85
N ASN A 127 -16.74 3.96 -2.70
CA ASN A 127 -16.85 4.91 -1.57
C ASN A 127 -16.11 6.24 -1.84
N SER A 128 -15.53 6.37 -3.02
CA SER A 128 -14.49 7.34 -3.28
C SER A 128 -14.89 8.15 -4.50
N ASN A 129 -15.07 9.47 -4.35
CA ASN A 129 -15.31 10.39 -5.47
C ASN A 129 -14.07 10.46 -6.38
N CYS A 130 -13.71 9.34 -7.03
CA CYS A 130 -12.44 9.13 -7.69
C CYS A 130 -11.26 9.44 -6.73
N TYR A 131 -11.26 8.85 -5.53
CA TYR A 131 -10.17 9.09 -4.57
C TYR A 131 -8.87 8.46 -5.06
N LYS A 132 -7.79 9.25 -5.12
CA LYS A 132 -6.50 8.79 -5.66
C LYS A 132 -5.95 7.51 -4.99
N GLY A 133 -6.32 7.22 -3.74
CA GLY A 133 -5.93 5.98 -3.06
C GLY A 133 -6.55 4.71 -3.63
N ALA A 134 -7.68 4.81 -4.34
CA ALA A 134 -8.34 3.68 -4.99
C ALA A 134 -7.82 3.39 -6.41
N ILE A 135 -6.76 4.06 -6.89
CA ILE A 135 -6.22 3.84 -8.24
C ILE A 135 -5.46 2.51 -8.34
N TRP A 136 -5.70 1.79 -9.43
CA TRP A 136 -5.04 0.56 -9.87
C TRP A 136 -4.34 0.79 -11.20
N ARG A 137 -3.29 0.00 -11.46
CA ARG A 137 -2.85 -0.24 -12.83
C ARG A 137 -3.75 -1.30 -13.44
N TYR A 138 -4.17 -1.10 -14.67
CA TYR A 138 -4.98 -2.08 -15.37
C TYR A 138 -4.57 -2.27 -16.82
N TYR A 139 -4.82 -3.48 -17.32
CA TYR A 139 -4.70 -3.88 -18.72
C TYR A 139 -5.99 -4.56 -19.15
N GLY A 140 -6.40 -4.30 -20.38
CA GLY A 140 -7.65 -4.79 -20.94
C GLY A 140 -8.34 -3.68 -21.74
N LYS A 141 -9.37 -4.08 -22.47
CA LYS A 141 -10.22 -3.19 -23.26
C LYS A 141 -11.60 -3.81 -23.28
N ALA A 142 -12.64 -2.97 -23.25
CA ALA A 142 -14.02 -3.37 -23.50
C ALA A 142 -14.13 -4.36 -24.66
N GLU A 143 -14.97 -5.38 -24.49
CA GLU A 143 -15.28 -6.40 -25.52
C GLU A 143 -14.03 -7.16 -26.02
N SER A 144 -12.98 -7.27 -25.20
CA SER A 144 -11.76 -7.97 -25.57
C SER A 144 -11.21 -8.84 -24.45
N ARG A 145 -10.52 -9.93 -24.83
CA ARG A 145 -9.79 -10.83 -23.94
C ARG A 145 -8.28 -10.70 -24.11
N PHE A 146 -7.79 -9.46 -24.25
CA PHE A 146 -6.38 -9.23 -24.47
C PHE A 146 -5.58 -9.56 -23.22
N HIS A 147 -4.76 -10.61 -23.30
CA HIS A 147 -3.81 -10.91 -22.24
C HIS A 147 -2.69 -9.87 -22.21
N PRO A 148 -2.21 -9.49 -21.01
CA PRO A 148 -0.97 -8.74 -20.90
C PRO A 148 0.14 -9.48 -21.66
N PRO A 149 0.98 -8.76 -22.43
CA PRO A 149 2.04 -9.39 -23.19
C PRO A 149 2.95 -10.18 -22.25
N LYS A 150 3.35 -11.39 -22.65
CA LYS A 150 4.41 -12.13 -21.95
C LYS A 150 5.70 -11.34 -22.09
N GLU A 151 6.43 -11.16 -20.99
CA GLU A 151 7.77 -10.59 -21.07
C GLU A 151 8.74 -11.60 -21.70
N LYS A 152 9.87 -11.09 -22.21
CA LYS A 152 10.91 -11.92 -22.86
C LYS A 152 11.41 -13.05 -21.98
N ASP A 153 11.39 -12.84 -20.67
CA ASP A 153 11.87 -13.81 -19.67
C ASP A 153 10.78 -14.79 -19.22
N GLY A 154 9.60 -14.76 -19.86
CA GLY A 154 8.46 -15.61 -19.51
C GLY A 154 7.75 -15.20 -18.22
N ASP A 155 8.04 -14.00 -17.71
CA ASP A 155 7.44 -13.52 -16.47
C ASP A 155 5.94 -13.27 -16.60
N TYR A 156 5.22 -13.69 -15.57
CA TYR A 156 3.78 -13.58 -15.49
C TYR A 156 3.37 -12.24 -14.87
N TRP A 157 2.28 -11.66 -15.37
CA TRP A 157 1.75 -10.34 -14.97
C TRP A 157 1.52 -10.17 -13.45
N TYR A 158 1.31 -11.26 -12.71
CA TYR A 158 1.10 -11.24 -11.26
C TYR A 158 2.40 -11.24 -10.43
N ARG A 159 3.56 -11.29 -11.08
CA ARG A 159 4.87 -11.24 -10.41
C ARG A 159 5.33 -9.80 -10.17
N ALA A 160 6.08 -9.63 -9.09
CA ALA A 160 6.71 -8.36 -8.73
C ALA A 160 7.66 -7.80 -9.80
N GLY A 161 8.32 -8.67 -10.58
CA GLY A 161 9.26 -8.30 -11.63
C GLY A 161 8.63 -7.80 -12.93
N TYR A 162 7.35 -8.15 -13.19
CA TYR A 162 6.68 -7.80 -14.44
C TYR A 162 6.50 -6.29 -14.55
N SER A 163 6.88 -5.71 -15.69
CA SER A 163 6.72 -4.30 -16.03
C SER A 163 5.29 -4.01 -16.47
N ASP A 164 4.50 -3.42 -15.58
CA ASP A 164 3.20 -2.83 -15.88
C ASP A 164 3.31 -1.34 -16.25
N SER A 165 4.49 -0.88 -16.69
CA SER A 165 4.73 0.55 -16.99
C SER A 165 3.94 1.09 -18.19
N SER A 166 3.49 0.21 -19.08
CA SER A 166 2.61 0.55 -20.21
C SER A 166 1.12 0.35 -19.92
N TRP A 167 0.76 -0.07 -18.70
CA TRP A 167 -0.63 -0.27 -18.30
C TRP A 167 -1.28 1.08 -18.01
N ASN A 168 -2.60 1.13 -18.17
CA ASN A 168 -3.38 2.32 -17.84
C ASN A 168 -3.51 2.45 -16.32
N PHE A 169 -3.81 3.66 -15.86
CA PHE A 169 -4.24 3.90 -14.49
C PHE A 169 -5.73 4.16 -14.46
N GLY A 170 -6.42 3.58 -13.49
CA GLY A 170 -7.85 3.77 -13.33
C GLY A 170 -8.33 3.29 -11.97
N TYR A 171 -9.61 3.49 -11.74
CA TYR A 171 -10.37 3.02 -10.62
C TYR A 171 -10.99 1.67 -10.98
N PRO A 172 -11.25 0.81 -9.99
CA PRO A 172 -11.96 -0.44 -10.22
C PRO A 172 -13.33 -0.15 -10.86
N PRO A 173 -13.72 -0.83 -11.94
CA PRO A 173 -15.04 -0.67 -12.56
C PRO A 173 -16.11 -1.30 -11.65
N PHE A 174 -16.53 -0.58 -10.62
CA PHE A 174 -17.62 -0.97 -9.74
C PHE A 174 -18.47 0.25 -9.36
N GLY A 175 -19.79 0.10 -9.44
CA GLY A 175 -20.75 1.16 -9.20
C GLY A 175 -22.07 0.92 -9.94
N GLU A 176 -23.06 1.78 -9.70
CA GLU A 176 -24.32 1.77 -10.46
C GLU A 176 -24.07 2.26 -11.89
N GLU A 177 -24.60 1.51 -12.86
CA GLU A 177 -24.65 1.90 -14.27
C GLU A 177 -25.39 3.24 -14.39
N GLY A 178 -24.72 4.28 -14.90
CA GLY A 178 -25.29 5.63 -14.97
C GLY A 178 -25.04 6.52 -13.75
N SER A 179 -24.39 6.02 -12.68
CA SER A 179 -23.78 6.93 -11.73
C SER A 179 -22.69 7.72 -12.46
N LYS A 180 -22.75 9.06 -12.42
CA LYS A 180 -21.75 9.98 -13.02
C LYS A 180 -20.33 9.84 -12.38
N LYS A 181 -20.04 8.71 -11.75
CA LYS A 181 -18.87 8.41 -10.92
C LYS A 181 -18.09 7.19 -11.41
N ASN A 182 -18.35 6.68 -12.62
CA ASN A 182 -17.47 5.69 -13.25
C ASN A 182 -16.16 6.36 -13.64
N CYS A 183 -15.24 6.49 -12.68
CA CYS A 183 -13.96 7.14 -12.86
C CYS A 183 -13.01 6.37 -13.81
N THR A 184 -13.43 5.18 -14.28
CA THR A 184 -12.75 4.41 -15.32
C THR A 184 -13.78 3.88 -16.28
N GLU A 185 -13.85 4.51 -17.44
CA GLU A 185 -14.75 4.16 -18.52
C GLU A 185 -14.11 3.08 -19.41
N GLY A 186 -14.93 2.16 -19.93
CA GLY A 186 -14.56 1.34 -21.10
C GLY A 186 -13.74 0.08 -20.83
N ILE A 187 -13.78 -0.48 -19.61
CA ILE A 187 -13.27 -1.82 -19.31
C ILE A 187 -14.34 -2.65 -18.58
N LEU A 188 -14.41 -3.95 -18.86
CA LEU A 188 -15.45 -4.85 -18.35
C LEU A 188 -16.87 -4.38 -18.72
N SER A 189 -17.04 -3.70 -19.85
CA SER A 189 -18.31 -3.07 -20.20
C SER A 189 -19.27 -4.00 -20.91
N LYS A 190 -18.82 -5.14 -21.45
CA LYS A 190 -19.70 -6.11 -22.11
C LYS A 190 -18.98 -7.44 -22.35
N ALA A 191 -19.62 -8.52 -21.92
CA ALA A 191 -19.11 -9.86 -22.13
C ALA A 191 -19.11 -10.25 -23.64
N PRO A 192 -18.11 -11.02 -24.12
CA PRO A 192 -16.95 -11.48 -23.36
C PRO A 192 -15.85 -10.42 -23.29
N ASP A 193 -15.37 -10.10 -22.09
CA ASP A 193 -14.17 -9.30 -21.89
C ASP A 193 -13.43 -9.65 -20.59
N ASP A 194 -12.13 -9.38 -20.57
CA ASP A 194 -11.28 -9.63 -19.41
C ASP A 194 -10.47 -8.37 -19.06
N ALA A 195 -10.14 -8.26 -17.78
CA ALA A 195 -9.33 -7.19 -17.27
C ALA A 195 -8.33 -7.71 -16.23
N TRP A 196 -7.12 -7.14 -16.26
CA TRP A 196 -6.06 -7.42 -15.32
C TRP A 196 -5.76 -6.18 -14.51
N PHE A 197 -5.65 -6.33 -13.20
CA PHE A 197 -5.47 -5.26 -12.25
C PHE A 197 -4.24 -5.54 -11.39
N ARG A 198 -3.46 -4.50 -11.10
CA ARG A 198 -2.30 -4.56 -10.21
C ARG A 198 -2.28 -3.37 -9.27
N LYS A 199 -1.98 -3.64 -8.00
CA LYS A 199 -1.79 -2.60 -7.00
C LYS A 199 -0.66 -2.97 -6.04
N TRP A 200 0.25 -2.03 -5.91
CA TRP A 200 1.29 -2.06 -4.89
C TRP A 200 0.76 -1.39 -3.62
N PHE A 201 1.07 -1.97 -2.46
CA PHE A 201 0.69 -1.45 -1.16
C PHE A 201 1.72 -1.86 -0.11
N ASP A 202 1.86 -1.09 0.96
CA ASP A 202 2.77 -1.39 2.05
C ASP A 202 2.02 -1.97 3.24
N VAL A 203 2.62 -2.97 3.89
CA VAL A 203 2.17 -3.49 5.19
C VAL A 203 3.22 -3.13 6.21
N ILE A 204 2.84 -2.31 7.19
CA ILE A 204 3.71 -1.97 8.32
C ILE A 204 3.48 -2.95 9.47
N ASP A 205 4.51 -3.19 10.28
CA ASP A 205 4.37 -4.04 11.46
C ASP A 205 3.57 -3.29 12.53
N LEU A 206 2.28 -3.59 12.61
CA LEU A 206 1.37 -2.97 13.57
C LEU A 206 1.59 -3.51 15.00
N ASN A 207 2.31 -4.62 15.19
CA ASN A 207 2.64 -5.11 16.53
C ASN A 207 3.73 -4.28 17.22
N VAL A 208 4.42 -3.40 16.48
CA VAL A 208 5.40 -2.46 17.04
C VAL A 208 4.71 -1.30 17.77
N TYR A 209 3.43 -1.04 17.51
CA TYR A 209 2.69 0.08 18.10
C TYR A 209 1.57 -0.38 19.03
N LYS A 210 1.90 -1.15 20.08
CA LYS A 210 1.09 -1.15 21.30
C LYS A 210 1.45 0.08 22.13
N ILE A 211 1.01 1.25 21.68
CA ILE A 211 0.98 2.43 22.54
C ILE A 211 -0.36 2.41 23.26
N ASP A 212 -0.31 2.59 24.59
CA ASP A 212 -1.43 2.71 25.51
C ASP A 212 -2.62 3.50 24.89
N PRO A 213 -3.88 3.00 24.91
CA PRO A 213 -5.03 3.63 24.23
C PRO A 213 -5.45 5.02 24.74
N GLN A 214 -4.68 5.64 25.63
CA GLN A 214 -5.01 6.94 26.23
C GLN A 214 -4.54 8.17 25.42
N GLU A 215 -3.84 8.04 24.28
CA GLU A 215 -3.47 9.21 23.47
C GLU A 215 -4.02 9.19 22.03
N SER A 216 -5.06 10.00 21.85
CA SER A 216 -5.67 10.43 20.59
C SER A 216 -4.75 11.35 19.77
N VAL A 217 -3.58 10.85 19.34
CA VAL A 217 -2.63 11.56 18.46
C VAL A 217 -2.40 10.79 17.15
N VAL A 218 -3.45 10.32 16.50
CA VAL A 218 -3.33 9.54 15.25
C VAL A 218 -3.12 10.42 14.00
N SER A 219 -2.87 11.73 14.17
CA SER A 219 -2.44 12.61 13.07
C SER A 219 -0.92 12.84 12.97
N GLN A 220 -0.10 12.19 13.82
CA GLN A 220 1.37 12.40 13.86
C GLN A 220 2.26 11.22 13.44
N LEU A 221 1.73 10.07 12.98
CA LEU A 221 2.52 8.83 12.87
C LEU A 221 2.93 8.35 11.47
N ILE A 222 2.68 9.12 10.41
CA ILE A 222 3.34 8.84 9.11
C ILE A 222 4.67 9.59 9.08
N TYR A 223 5.78 8.85 9.20
CA TYR A 223 7.10 9.45 8.99
C TYR A 223 7.19 9.94 7.54
N PRO A 224 7.59 11.19 7.27
CA PRO A 224 7.45 11.78 5.94
C PRO A 224 8.37 11.09 4.93
N ALA A 225 7.85 10.83 3.73
CA ALA A 225 8.62 10.25 2.64
C ALA A 225 9.72 11.21 2.17
N PRO A 226 10.89 10.69 1.73
CA PRO A 226 11.91 11.52 1.11
C PRO A 226 11.39 12.19 -0.16
N ALA A 227 11.70 13.48 -0.35
CA ALA A 227 11.45 14.18 -1.60
C ALA A 227 12.67 14.03 -2.52
N LEU A 228 12.51 13.35 -3.66
CA LEU A 228 13.59 13.19 -4.65
C LEU A 228 13.76 14.47 -5.46
N ILE A 229 14.98 14.99 -5.53
CA ILE A 229 15.28 16.25 -6.24
C ILE A 229 15.95 15.98 -7.58
N ARG A 230 17.02 15.16 -7.61
CA ARG A 230 17.88 15.08 -8.80
C ARG A 230 18.46 13.70 -9.05
N LEU A 231 18.59 13.38 -10.34
CA LEU A 231 19.43 12.32 -10.88
C LEU A 231 20.56 12.92 -11.73
N GLY A 232 21.81 12.74 -11.31
CA GLY A 232 23.00 13.04 -12.12
C GLY A 232 23.54 14.48 -12.03
N GLU A 233 24.74 14.69 -12.58
CA GLU A 233 25.44 16.00 -12.59
C GLU A 233 25.07 16.87 -13.81
N ASN A 234 24.66 16.26 -14.93
CA ASN A 234 24.37 16.92 -16.22
C ASN A 234 23.19 16.27 -16.97
N SER A 235 22.05 16.09 -16.31
CA SER A 235 20.85 15.51 -16.92
C SER A 235 20.22 16.51 -17.89
N GLN A 236 20.29 16.23 -19.19
CA GLN A 236 19.40 16.88 -20.16
C GLN A 236 17.99 16.35 -19.89
N VAL A 237 17.08 17.27 -19.55
CA VAL A 237 15.66 16.95 -19.39
C VAL A 237 15.07 16.89 -20.80
N ASP A 238 15.03 15.69 -21.37
CA ASP A 238 14.16 15.42 -22.50
C ASP A 238 12.72 15.41 -21.97
N MET A 239 11.75 15.95 -22.70
CA MET A 239 10.37 16.14 -22.22
C MET A 239 9.57 14.82 -22.05
N SER A 240 10.27 13.68 -22.17
CA SER A 240 9.78 12.38 -21.73
C SER A 240 10.17 12.15 -20.26
N ILE A 241 9.30 11.53 -19.46
CA ILE A 241 9.43 11.36 -17.98
C ILE A 241 10.64 10.45 -17.58
N VAL A 242 11.56 10.16 -18.49
CA VAL A 242 12.75 9.33 -18.30
C VAL A 242 14.00 10.21 -18.27
N TYR A 243 14.69 10.24 -17.13
CA TYR A 243 15.97 10.94 -17.02
C TYR A 243 17.07 10.17 -17.77
N ILE A 244 17.90 10.86 -18.56
CA ILE A 244 19.03 10.25 -19.27
C ILE A 244 20.33 10.72 -18.64
N THR A 245 21.25 9.79 -18.36
CA THR A 245 22.61 10.07 -17.88
C THR A 245 23.63 9.23 -18.63
N LYS A 246 24.85 9.75 -18.79
CA LYS A 246 25.99 8.99 -19.34
C LYS A 246 26.89 8.40 -18.23
N SER A 247 26.64 8.78 -16.98
CA SER A 247 27.43 8.30 -15.85
C SER A 247 26.91 6.94 -15.39
N LEU A 248 27.81 5.94 -15.35
CA LEU A 248 27.57 4.67 -14.66
C LEU A 248 27.47 4.83 -13.13
N ARG A 249 27.79 6.03 -12.61
CA ARG A 249 27.67 6.41 -11.21
C ARG A 249 26.80 7.66 -11.07
N PRO A 250 25.49 7.58 -11.36
CA PRO A 250 24.62 8.73 -11.19
C PRO A 250 24.58 9.12 -9.71
N VAL A 251 24.29 10.40 -9.43
CA VAL A 251 23.95 10.82 -8.07
C VAL A 251 22.44 10.81 -7.90
N ILE A 252 21.95 10.14 -6.86
CA ILE A 252 20.58 10.24 -6.39
C ILE A 252 20.59 11.21 -5.23
N THR A 253 19.84 12.31 -5.31
CA THR A 253 19.72 13.27 -4.20
C THR A 253 18.27 13.57 -3.85
N GLY A 254 18.05 13.99 -2.60
CA GLY A 254 16.75 14.43 -2.13
C GLY A 254 16.79 15.06 -0.75
N LEU A 255 15.60 15.42 -0.26
CA LEU A 255 15.36 15.90 1.09
C LEU A 255 14.70 14.82 1.92
N VAL A 256 14.99 14.81 3.20
CA VAL A 256 14.37 13.93 4.18
C VAL A 256 14.23 14.66 5.52
N LYS A 257 13.31 14.24 6.39
CA LYS A 257 13.23 14.77 7.74
C LYS A 257 14.56 14.61 8.48
N TYR A 258 14.93 15.59 9.30
CA TYR A 258 16.06 15.50 10.21
C TYR A 258 15.97 14.22 11.06
N ASP A 259 17.12 13.64 11.40
CA ASP A 259 17.24 12.36 12.11
C ASP A 259 16.72 11.12 11.35
N SER A 260 16.64 11.19 10.02
CA SER A 260 16.34 10.02 9.18
C SER A 260 17.59 9.24 8.76
N ARG A 261 17.44 7.92 8.57
CA ARG A 261 18.19 7.11 7.60
C ARG A 261 17.37 7.06 6.31
N VAL A 262 18.02 7.01 5.16
CA VAL A 262 17.32 6.87 3.88
C VAL A 262 17.76 5.57 3.22
N LYS A 263 16.82 4.65 3.03
CA LYS A 263 17.01 3.40 2.30
C LYS A 263 16.76 3.66 0.82
N ILE A 264 17.70 3.27 -0.03
CA ILE A 264 17.58 3.40 -1.49
C ILE A 264 17.25 2.04 -2.09
N TYR A 265 16.24 2.03 -2.96
CA TYR A 265 15.83 0.86 -3.74
C TYR A 265 16.05 1.16 -5.21
N ILE A 266 16.72 0.25 -5.92
CA ILE A 266 16.94 0.32 -7.37
C ILE A 266 16.46 -0.99 -7.96
N ASP A 267 15.66 -0.90 -9.04
CA ASP A 267 15.05 -2.05 -9.69
C ASP A 267 14.33 -2.98 -8.69
N ASN A 268 13.55 -2.34 -7.80
CA ASN A 268 12.79 -2.95 -6.70
C ASN A 268 13.62 -3.74 -5.67
N LYS A 269 14.94 -3.55 -5.64
CA LYS A 269 15.83 -4.18 -4.66
C LYS A 269 16.46 -3.12 -3.75
N TYR A 270 16.47 -3.39 -2.45
CA TYR A 270 17.23 -2.57 -1.51
C TYR A 270 18.72 -2.64 -1.88
N VAL A 271 19.36 -1.49 -2.07
CA VAL A 271 20.77 -1.42 -2.45
C VAL A 271 21.63 -1.00 -1.26
N ASN A 272 21.34 0.15 -0.66
CA ASN A 272 22.09 0.66 0.48
C ASN A 272 21.38 1.83 1.18
N LEU A 273 21.97 2.31 2.27
CA LEU A 273 21.64 3.61 2.87
C LEU A 273 22.30 4.75 2.11
N ALA A 274 21.55 5.83 1.89
CA ALA A 274 22.11 7.08 1.42
C ALA A 274 22.90 7.79 2.53
N LYS A 275 23.90 8.58 2.13
CA LYS A 275 24.60 9.49 3.04
C LYS A 275 23.73 10.70 3.30
N ILE A 276 23.65 11.12 4.57
CA ILE A 276 22.95 12.34 4.98
C ILE A 276 23.98 13.46 5.11
N GLN A 277 23.72 14.61 4.50
CA GLN A 277 24.59 15.79 4.58
C GLN A 277 23.79 16.98 5.06
N ASN A 278 24.30 17.64 6.10
CA ASN A 278 23.75 18.85 6.71
C ASN A 278 22.25 18.73 7.01
N GLY A 279 21.93 18.58 8.29
CA GLY A 279 20.58 18.73 8.79
C GLY A 279 20.57 19.85 9.80
N GLU A 280 19.74 20.86 9.58
CA GLU A 280 19.39 21.76 10.67
C GLU A 280 18.50 20.99 11.65
N LYS A 281 18.62 21.24 12.96
CA LYS A 281 17.61 20.80 13.93
C LYS A 281 16.19 21.31 13.56
N SER A 282 16.09 22.28 12.63
CA SER A 282 14.86 22.86 12.09
C SER A 282 13.99 21.88 11.29
N GLY A 283 14.47 20.66 10.96
CA GLY A 283 13.59 19.54 10.63
C GLY A 283 13.80 18.86 9.28
N THR A 284 14.71 19.34 8.42
CA THR A 284 15.02 18.72 7.12
C THR A 284 16.53 18.53 6.94
N ALA A 285 16.93 17.47 6.25
CA ALA A 285 18.30 17.14 5.89
C ALA A 285 18.38 16.73 4.41
N ASN A 286 19.53 16.97 3.78
CA ASN A 286 19.79 16.47 2.44
C ASN A 286 20.33 15.04 2.52
N PHE A 287 20.01 14.22 1.53
CA PHE A 287 20.68 12.95 1.33
C PHE A 287 21.20 12.81 -0.08
N TYR A 288 22.25 12.00 -0.23
CA TYR A 288 22.77 11.60 -1.53
C TYR A 288 23.29 10.17 -1.54
N TYR A 289 23.26 9.54 -2.71
CA TYR A 289 23.78 8.20 -2.94
C TYR A 289 24.35 8.07 -4.35
N TYR A 290 25.48 7.36 -4.48
CA TYR A 290 26.19 7.15 -5.75
C TYR A 290 26.24 5.64 -6.08
N PRO A 291 25.15 5.05 -6.62
CA PRO A 291 25.17 3.66 -7.06
C PRO A 291 26.14 3.46 -8.22
N TYR A 292 26.66 2.25 -8.40
CA TYR A 292 27.29 1.82 -9.65
C TYR A 292 26.31 0.93 -10.40
N LEU A 293 25.92 1.33 -11.61
CA LEU A 293 24.89 0.68 -12.40
C LEU A 293 25.39 0.37 -13.80
N LYS A 294 24.82 -0.66 -14.42
CA LYS A 294 25.11 -1.01 -15.81
C LYS A 294 24.41 -0.02 -16.75
N LYS A 295 24.79 -0.02 -18.03
CA LYS A 295 24.02 0.67 -19.06
C LYS A 295 22.62 0.07 -19.16
N GLY A 296 21.63 0.90 -19.47
CA GLY A 296 20.24 0.49 -19.61
C GLY A 296 19.27 1.28 -18.73
N LYS A 297 18.02 0.82 -18.74
CA LYS A 297 16.91 1.44 -18.02
C LYS A 297 16.85 0.93 -16.59
N HIS A 298 16.68 1.84 -15.65
CA HIS A 298 16.59 1.58 -14.22
C HIS A 298 15.41 2.33 -13.60
N THR A 299 14.94 1.81 -12.48
CA THR A 299 13.99 2.52 -11.61
C THR A 299 14.55 2.68 -10.21
N TYR A 300 14.17 3.74 -9.50
CA TYR A 300 14.52 3.87 -8.10
C TYR A 300 13.47 4.63 -7.29
N PHE A 301 13.45 4.36 -5.98
CA PHE A 301 12.72 5.13 -4.98
C PHE A 301 13.48 5.09 -3.64
N ALA A 302 13.07 5.92 -2.70
CA ALA A 302 13.69 6.03 -1.39
C ALA A 302 12.64 5.89 -0.28
N VAL A 303 13.05 5.34 0.86
CA VAL A 303 12.24 5.25 2.08
C VAL A 303 13.02 5.87 3.24
N ALA A 304 12.40 6.80 3.95
CA ALA A 304 12.96 7.36 5.18
C ALA A 304 12.71 6.40 6.35
N GLN A 305 13.65 6.36 7.29
CA GLN A 305 13.50 5.65 8.55
C GLN A 305 13.98 6.55 9.69
N ASN A 306 13.14 6.79 10.69
CA ASN A 306 13.54 7.50 11.89
C ASN A 306 14.68 6.73 12.60
N LYS A 307 15.80 7.39 12.88
CA LYS A 307 16.96 6.77 13.54
C LYS A 307 16.66 6.34 14.99
N THR A 308 15.78 7.09 15.66
CA THR A 308 15.44 6.89 17.06
C THR A 308 14.33 5.85 17.21
N THR A 309 13.22 5.99 16.49
CA THR A 309 12.05 5.11 16.65
C THR A 309 12.04 3.92 15.70
N GLY A 310 12.84 3.95 14.63
CA GLY A 310 12.82 2.92 13.58
C GLY A 310 11.62 3.01 12.63
N ALA A 311 10.67 3.92 12.86
CA ALA A 311 9.49 4.14 12.02
C ALA A 311 9.89 4.49 10.58
N THR A 312 9.23 3.89 9.58
CA THR A 312 9.52 4.11 8.16
C THR A 312 8.44 4.96 7.49
N SER A 313 8.84 5.72 6.48
CA SER A 313 7.90 6.42 5.60
C SER A 313 7.31 5.50 4.52
N PHE A 314 6.29 5.99 3.82
CA PHE A 314 5.96 5.48 2.49
C PHE A 314 7.15 5.65 1.52
N PRO A 315 7.21 4.87 0.43
CA PRO A 315 8.11 5.13 -0.68
C PRO A 315 7.96 6.55 -1.22
N SER A 316 9.07 7.17 -1.59
CA SER A 316 9.05 8.34 -2.45
C SER A 316 8.42 8.01 -3.81
N LYS A 317 8.17 9.03 -4.63
CA LYS A 317 7.82 8.84 -6.05
C LYS A 317 8.82 7.89 -6.73
N LEU A 318 8.30 6.92 -7.48
CA LEU A 318 9.13 6.04 -8.33
C LEU A 318 9.67 6.86 -9.50
N ILE A 319 10.98 6.83 -9.71
CA ILE A 319 11.65 7.51 -10.81
C ILE A 319 12.25 6.48 -11.76
N THR A 320 12.10 6.73 -13.06
CA THR A 320 12.69 5.91 -14.13
C THR A 320 13.78 6.71 -14.83
N PHE A 321 14.91 6.07 -15.12
CA PHE A 321 16.03 6.69 -15.81
C PHE A 321 16.78 5.69 -16.68
N GLU A 322 17.58 6.20 -17.62
CA GLU A 322 18.38 5.40 -18.53
C GLU A 322 19.85 5.85 -18.49
N ILE A 323 20.75 4.88 -18.40
CA ILE A 323 22.19 5.09 -18.52
C ILE A 323 22.63 4.70 -19.93
N LYS A 324 23.07 5.69 -20.73
CA LYS A 324 23.50 5.51 -22.12
C LYS A 324 25.01 5.31 -22.27
#